data_AF-A0A2N3DWA7-F1
#
_entry.id   AF-A0A2N3DWA7-F1
#
_cell.length_a   1.000
_cell.length_b   1.000
_cell.length_c   1.000
_cell.angle_alpha   90.00
_cell.angle_beta   90.00
_cell.angle_gamma   90.00
#
_symmetry.space_group_name_H-M   'P 1'
#
loop_
_entity.id
_entity.type
_entity.pdbx_description
1 polymer ?
#
loop_
_entity_poly.entity_id
_entity_poly.type
_entity_poly.pdbx_seq_one_letter_code
_entity_poly.pdbx_strand_id
1 'polypeptide(L)'
;DGIGEAAGMSLTLSQIERRVVGSLSLQGGAVYTLNGEREDILAGTAQGALNGRGGQGDAFFHVEERPLGLQLLFIPATAEGAPDLGRASEYSFLKRGVRPTLTEEASPRYKVAPEEPVDILAFIDGFRGWSPRDTARLYAGLPERQRALILLYDHATAELMWRICEAAPEEGSIAARRLADMQERQQTDCEIYIRTVERAKKGGLFPEFLRRSQFQLELVRATVLCDRGETGGARCADVSALGSPLILRWRRADAIMREIAGPDAGRDVRESEREPEVTIENEAAEMSSVSAAEAKDEPQAAPGAPVPLPRPGSGEEGVSDFGPDELPLAAETVETYRLPLARP
;
A
#
# COMPACT_ATOMS: atom_id res chain seq x y z
N ASP A 1 6.48 17.00 -26.19
CA ASP A 1 5.29 16.60 -25.39
C ASP A 1 5.66 16.59 -23.92
N GLY A 2 4.78 17.08 -23.05
CA GLY A 2 5.04 17.14 -21.61
C GLY A 2 4.93 15.78 -20.91
N ILE A 3 5.71 15.61 -19.85
CA ILE A 3 5.75 14.42 -18.99
C ILE A 3 5.56 14.80 -17.51
N GLY A 4 5.17 13.85 -16.65
CA GLY A 4 4.94 14.11 -15.24
C GLY A 4 3.85 15.15 -15.03
N GLU A 5 4.16 16.22 -14.31
CA GLU A 5 3.23 17.35 -14.07
C GLU A 5 2.85 18.11 -15.36
N ALA A 6 3.62 17.94 -16.44
CA ALA A 6 3.34 18.52 -17.75
C ALA A 6 2.55 17.57 -18.68
N ALA A 7 2.05 16.43 -18.19
CA ALA A 7 1.31 15.48 -19.00
C ALA A 7 0.09 16.13 -19.69
N GLY A 8 -0.03 15.97 -21.01
CA GLY A 8 -1.06 16.61 -21.82
C GLY A 8 -0.71 18.04 -22.29
N MET A 9 0.42 18.60 -21.87
CA MET A 9 0.94 19.87 -22.38
C MET A 9 1.81 19.65 -23.63
N SER A 10 1.91 20.68 -24.48
CA SER A 10 2.80 20.67 -25.64
C SER A 10 3.59 21.96 -25.77
N LEU A 11 4.90 21.85 -25.95
CA LEU A 11 5.79 22.95 -26.25
C LEU A 11 6.37 22.78 -27.66
N THR A 12 6.30 23.83 -28.47
CA THR A 12 6.96 23.92 -29.77
C THR A 12 7.94 25.07 -29.72
N LEU A 13 9.21 24.80 -30.04
CA LEU A 13 10.27 25.81 -30.13
C LEU A 13 10.89 25.77 -31.52
N SER A 14 11.19 26.94 -32.06
CA SER A 14 11.99 27.15 -33.26
C SER A 14 13.08 28.15 -32.94
N GLN A 15 14.27 27.89 -33.45
CA GLN A 15 15.45 28.73 -33.21
C GLN A 15 16.01 29.23 -34.53
N ILE A 16 16.32 30.52 -34.56
CA ILE A 16 17.10 31.16 -35.62
C ILE A 16 18.18 31.97 -34.91
N GLU A 17 19.44 31.58 -35.10
CA GLU A 17 20.59 32.13 -34.37
C GLU A 17 20.38 32.04 -32.84
N ARG A 18 20.37 33.17 -32.13
CA ARG A 18 20.12 33.23 -30.68
C ARG A 18 18.64 33.37 -30.34
N ARG A 19 17.78 33.70 -31.31
CA ARG A 19 16.37 33.94 -31.07
C ARG A 19 15.59 32.64 -30.98
N VAL A 20 14.77 32.51 -29.93
CA VAL A 20 13.89 31.36 -29.70
C VAL A 20 12.44 31.83 -29.73
N VAL A 21 11.65 31.25 -30.62
CA VAL A 21 10.21 31.54 -30.75
C VAL A 21 9.41 30.26 -30.71
N GLY A 22 8.18 30.32 -30.22
CA GLY A 22 7.41 29.10 -30.04
C GLY A 22 6.00 29.28 -29.52
N SER A 23 5.41 28.16 -29.12
CA SER A 23 4.12 28.13 -28.44
C SER A 23 4.10 27.05 -27.36
N LEU A 24 3.43 27.37 -26.25
CA LEU A 24 3.15 26.47 -25.14
C LEU A 24 1.64 26.31 -25.02
N SER A 25 1.16 25.07 -25.07
CA SER A 25 -0.23 24.71 -24.78
C SER A 25 -0.27 23.96 -23.45
N LEU A 26 -1.05 24.49 -22.50
CA LEU A 26 -1.29 23.86 -21.20
C LEU A 26 -2.46 22.88 -21.26
N GLN A 27 -2.58 22.02 -20.24
CA GLN A 27 -3.63 20.98 -20.14
C GLN A 27 -5.05 21.56 -20.13
N GLY A 28 -5.23 22.79 -19.62
CA GLY A 28 -6.52 23.50 -19.58
C GLY A 28 -6.88 24.26 -20.87
N GLY A 29 -6.17 24.02 -21.99
CA GLY A 29 -6.41 24.69 -23.26
C GLY A 29 -5.86 26.12 -23.36
N ALA A 30 -5.16 26.60 -22.33
CA ALA A 30 -4.45 27.87 -22.37
C ALA A 30 -3.24 27.79 -23.31
N VAL A 31 -3.04 28.83 -24.12
CA VAL A 31 -1.99 28.86 -25.15
C VAL A 31 -1.20 30.15 -25.04
N TYR A 32 0.10 30.00 -24.83
CA TYR A 32 1.06 31.09 -24.77
C TYR A 32 1.92 31.10 -26.02
N THR A 33 2.20 32.30 -26.54
CA THR A 33 3.26 32.50 -27.53
C THR A 33 4.56 32.83 -26.82
N LEU A 34 5.64 32.19 -27.24
CA LEU A 34 6.94 32.24 -26.58
C LEU A 34 7.90 33.05 -27.46
N ASN A 35 8.58 34.02 -26.86
CA ASN A 35 9.59 34.83 -27.52
C ASN A 35 10.73 35.14 -26.54
N GLY A 36 11.93 34.69 -26.87
CA GLY A 36 13.10 34.89 -26.03
C GLY A 36 14.40 34.71 -26.80
N GLU A 37 15.48 34.63 -26.05
CA GLU A 37 16.83 34.57 -26.57
C GLU A 37 17.68 33.58 -25.77
N ARG A 38 18.63 32.94 -26.44
CA ARG A 38 19.70 32.15 -25.82
C ARG A 38 20.87 33.04 -25.45
N GLU A 39 21.58 32.63 -24.42
CA GLU A 39 22.84 33.26 -24.05
C GLU A 39 23.84 33.23 -25.22
N ASP A 40 23.96 32.08 -25.89
CA ASP A 40 24.76 31.88 -27.11
C ASP A 40 24.10 30.83 -28.04
N ILE A 41 24.54 30.73 -29.30
CA ILE A 41 24.03 29.80 -30.32
C ILE A 41 24.18 28.33 -29.84
N LEU A 42 25.25 28.04 -29.10
CA LEU A 42 25.53 26.70 -28.55
C LEU A 42 25.02 26.50 -27.11
N ALA A 43 24.42 27.51 -26.49
CA ALA A 43 23.97 27.42 -25.11
C ALA A 43 22.71 26.55 -25.00
N GLY A 44 22.71 25.63 -24.03
CA GLY A 44 21.55 24.80 -23.72
C GLY A 44 20.38 25.57 -23.08
N THR A 45 20.57 26.85 -22.74
CA THR A 45 19.59 27.66 -22.01
C THR A 45 18.98 28.76 -22.88
N ALA A 46 17.69 29.06 -22.63
CA ALA A 46 16.97 30.17 -23.26
C ALA A 46 16.03 30.84 -22.25
N GLN A 47 15.83 32.15 -22.37
CA GLN A 47 14.91 32.88 -21.50
C GLN A 47 14.13 33.95 -22.26
N GLY A 48 12.94 34.30 -21.76
CA GLY A 48 12.13 35.34 -22.37
C GLY A 48 10.71 35.42 -21.81
N ALA A 49 9.81 35.93 -22.64
CA ALA A 49 8.41 36.17 -22.28
C ALA A 49 7.46 35.17 -22.94
N LEU A 50 6.37 34.91 -22.24
CA LEU A 50 5.20 34.14 -22.63
C LEU A 50 3.99 35.07 -22.64
N ASN A 51 3.43 35.32 -23.82
CA ASN A 51 2.25 36.15 -23.94
C ASN A 51 1.02 35.25 -24.09
N GLY A 52 0.08 35.36 -23.15
CA GLY A 52 -1.15 34.58 -23.13
C GLY A 52 -2.12 34.99 -24.23
N ARG A 53 -2.89 34.05 -24.78
CA ARG A 53 -3.98 34.35 -25.73
C ARG A 53 -5.34 34.21 -25.04
N GLY A 54 -6.29 35.11 -25.34
CA GLY A 54 -7.67 34.97 -24.86
C GLY A 54 -7.86 35.26 -23.37
N GLY A 55 -7.20 36.29 -22.83
CA GLY A 55 -7.37 36.74 -21.44
C GLY A 55 -6.46 36.05 -20.41
N GLN A 56 -5.52 35.23 -20.87
CA GLN A 56 -4.43 34.71 -20.04
C GLN A 56 -3.42 35.83 -19.78
N GLY A 57 -2.98 35.98 -18.51
CA GLY A 57 -1.97 36.96 -18.12
C GLY A 57 -0.60 36.62 -18.69
N ASP A 58 0.27 37.62 -18.78
CA ASP A 58 1.64 37.42 -19.25
C ASP A 58 2.46 36.59 -18.26
N ALA A 59 3.51 35.95 -18.76
CA ALA A 59 4.43 35.14 -17.98
C ALA A 59 5.84 35.23 -18.57
N PHE A 60 6.80 34.68 -17.85
CA PHE A 60 8.20 34.55 -18.25
C PHE A 60 8.57 33.08 -18.29
N PHE A 61 9.64 32.78 -19.02
CA PHE A 61 10.17 31.43 -19.07
C PHE A 61 11.69 31.38 -18.97
N HIS A 62 12.17 30.26 -18.45
CA HIS A 62 13.52 29.77 -18.62
C HIS A 62 13.45 28.33 -19.13
N VAL A 63 14.21 28.01 -20.17
CA VAL A 63 14.30 26.65 -20.72
C VAL A 63 15.74 26.18 -20.60
N GLU A 64 15.92 24.94 -20.16
CA GLU A 64 17.18 24.21 -20.17
C GLU A 64 17.04 22.96 -21.05
N GLU A 65 17.97 22.75 -21.99
CA GLU A 65 18.05 21.53 -22.78
C GLU A 65 18.55 20.36 -21.95
N ARG A 66 17.83 19.24 -22.03
CA ARG A 66 18.17 17.97 -21.38
C ARG A 66 18.44 16.92 -22.47
N PRO A 67 19.18 15.84 -22.20
CA PRO A 67 19.57 14.85 -23.23
C PRO A 67 18.42 14.31 -24.08
N LEU A 68 17.22 14.13 -23.50
CA LEU A 68 16.04 13.58 -24.19
C LEU A 68 14.93 14.63 -24.45
N GLY A 69 15.17 15.88 -24.10
CA GLY A 69 14.08 16.85 -24.01
C GLY A 69 14.52 18.22 -23.52
N LEU A 70 13.68 18.84 -22.72
CA LEU A 70 13.90 20.14 -22.12
C LEU A 70 13.12 20.27 -20.83
N GLN A 71 13.61 21.15 -19.97
CA GLN A 71 12.98 21.56 -18.72
C GLN A 71 12.59 23.03 -18.88
N LEU A 72 11.32 23.34 -18.61
CA LEU A 72 10.74 24.67 -18.73
C LEU A 72 10.33 25.13 -17.34
N LEU A 73 10.94 26.22 -16.87
CA LEU A 73 10.45 26.99 -15.75
C LEU A 73 9.45 28.03 -16.26
N PHE A 74 8.19 27.91 -15.86
CA PHE A 74 7.12 28.86 -16.12
C PHE A 74 6.97 29.80 -14.93
N ILE A 75 7.04 31.11 -15.16
CA ILE A 75 7.00 32.12 -14.10
C ILE A 75 5.86 33.09 -14.41
N PRO A 76 4.72 33.04 -13.72
CA PRO A 76 3.62 33.99 -13.93
C PRO A 76 4.08 35.45 -13.71
N ALA A 77 3.47 36.41 -14.41
CA ALA A 77 3.65 37.82 -14.07
C ALA A 77 2.73 38.24 -12.90
N THR A 78 3.19 39.17 -12.07
CA THR A 78 2.36 39.88 -11.09
C THR A 78 1.45 40.89 -11.78
N ALA A 79 0.53 41.52 -11.04
CA ALA A 79 -0.34 42.57 -11.58
C ALA A 79 0.45 43.78 -12.12
N GLU A 80 1.67 43.99 -11.62
CA GLU A 80 2.61 45.04 -12.02
C GLU A 80 3.51 44.60 -13.19
N GLY A 81 3.35 43.37 -13.69
CA GLY A 81 4.12 42.84 -14.82
C GLY A 81 5.51 42.28 -14.45
N ALA A 82 5.82 42.14 -13.16
CA ALA A 82 7.08 41.56 -12.70
C ALA A 82 7.01 40.02 -12.60
N PRO A 83 8.12 39.27 -12.70
CA PRO A 83 8.09 37.82 -12.51
C PRO A 83 7.76 37.42 -11.07
N ASP A 84 6.75 36.57 -10.88
CA ASP A 84 6.38 35.98 -9.59
C ASP A 84 7.06 34.61 -9.40
N LEU A 85 8.23 34.63 -8.77
CA LEU A 85 9.00 33.42 -8.49
C LEU A 85 8.33 32.49 -7.46
N GLY A 86 7.47 33.02 -6.58
CA GLY A 86 6.76 32.23 -5.57
C GLY A 86 5.68 31.33 -6.18
N ARG A 87 5.27 31.63 -7.41
CA ARG A 87 4.29 30.86 -8.20
C ARG A 87 4.91 30.20 -9.42
N ALA A 88 6.24 30.13 -9.48
CA ALA A 88 6.93 29.45 -10.57
C ALA A 88 6.60 27.95 -10.55
N SER A 89 6.50 27.36 -11.74
CA SER A 89 6.22 25.94 -11.92
C SER A 89 7.17 25.35 -12.95
N GLU A 90 7.61 24.13 -12.71
CA GLU A 90 8.57 23.47 -13.56
C GLU A 90 7.92 22.34 -14.35
N TYR A 91 8.15 22.33 -15.65
CA TYR A 91 7.54 21.42 -16.59
C TYR A 91 8.61 20.72 -17.42
N SER A 92 8.53 19.41 -17.49
CA SER A 92 9.44 18.60 -18.29
C SER A 92 8.80 18.21 -19.62
N PHE A 93 9.53 18.36 -20.72
CA PHE A 93 9.08 18.01 -22.07
C PHE A 93 10.08 17.12 -22.77
N LEU A 94 9.59 16.15 -23.53
CA LEU A 94 10.37 15.33 -24.45
C LEU A 94 10.24 15.84 -25.88
N LYS A 95 11.31 15.69 -26.70
CA LYS A 95 11.26 16.04 -28.13
C LYS A 95 10.21 15.19 -28.84
N ARG A 96 9.42 15.77 -29.75
CA ARG A 96 8.44 15.02 -30.54
C ARG A 96 9.18 14.00 -31.40
N GLY A 97 8.81 12.72 -31.30
CA GLY A 97 9.55 11.60 -31.90
C GLY A 97 10.62 10.98 -31.00
N VAL A 98 11.05 11.68 -29.95
CA VAL A 98 11.74 11.13 -28.77
C VAL A 98 10.70 10.89 -27.68
N ARG A 99 9.63 10.18 -28.03
CA ARG A 99 9.06 9.31 -27.00
C ARG A 99 10.07 8.18 -26.94
N PRO A 100 10.68 7.84 -25.78
CA PRO A 100 10.93 6.44 -25.54
C PRO A 100 9.61 5.77 -25.93
N THR A 101 9.59 5.02 -27.03
CA THR A 101 8.50 4.10 -27.33
C THR A 101 8.61 3.01 -26.29
N LEU A 102 8.43 3.40 -25.03
CA LEU A 102 7.93 2.51 -24.04
C LEU A 102 6.47 2.38 -24.46
N THR A 103 6.18 1.40 -25.31
CA THR A 103 4.89 0.74 -25.27
C THR A 103 4.57 0.49 -23.77
N GLU A 104 3.31 0.41 -23.35
CA GLU A 104 3.02 0.00 -21.95
C GLU A 104 3.75 -1.31 -21.56
N GLU A 105 4.16 -2.10 -22.56
CA GLU A 105 5.00 -3.29 -22.47
C GLU A 105 6.49 -3.02 -22.18
N ALA A 106 7.01 -1.83 -22.46
CA ALA A 106 8.43 -1.50 -22.34
C ALA A 106 8.77 -0.54 -21.19
N SER A 107 7.80 0.11 -20.54
CA SER A 107 8.04 0.56 -19.16
C SER A 107 8.12 -0.70 -18.32
N PRO A 108 9.26 -1.04 -17.71
CA PRO A 108 9.32 -2.24 -16.91
C PRO A 108 8.29 -2.09 -15.80
N ARG A 109 7.24 -2.93 -15.86
CA ARG A 109 6.12 -2.94 -14.89
C ARG A 109 6.61 -3.03 -13.45
N TYR A 110 7.83 -3.52 -13.29
CA TYR A 110 8.53 -3.69 -12.04
C TYR A 110 9.91 -3.03 -12.08
N LYS A 111 10.31 -2.48 -10.94
CA LYS A 111 11.69 -2.05 -10.70
C LYS A 111 12.61 -3.28 -10.71
N VAL A 112 13.85 -3.07 -11.13
CA VAL A 112 14.90 -4.10 -11.02
C VAL A 112 15.08 -4.45 -9.54
N ALA A 113 14.96 -5.73 -9.23
CA ALA A 113 15.18 -6.24 -7.88
C ALA A 113 16.68 -6.50 -7.65
N PRO A 114 17.19 -6.34 -6.42
CA PRO A 114 18.55 -6.74 -6.09
C PRO A 114 18.78 -8.24 -6.36
N GLU A 115 19.96 -8.58 -6.89
CA GLU A 115 20.38 -9.96 -7.07
C GLU A 115 20.78 -10.59 -5.73
N GLU A 116 21.42 -9.81 -4.87
CA GLU A 116 21.85 -10.21 -3.53
C GLU A 116 20.67 -10.28 -2.54
N PRO A 117 20.79 -11.07 -1.46
CA PRO A 117 19.84 -11.03 -0.35
C PRO A 117 19.71 -9.61 0.21
N VAL A 118 18.47 -9.21 0.47
CA VAL A 118 18.16 -7.90 1.05
C VAL A 118 17.88 -8.02 2.54
N ASP A 119 18.12 -6.92 3.27
CA ASP A 119 17.59 -6.76 4.61
C ASP A 119 16.06 -6.54 4.60
N ILE A 120 15.38 -6.86 5.70
CA ILE A 120 13.93 -6.65 5.86
C ILE A 120 13.48 -5.22 5.56
N LEU A 121 14.25 -4.18 5.91
CA LEU A 121 13.84 -2.81 5.62
C LEU A 121 13.82 -2.54 4.11
N ALA A 122 14.89 -2.95 3.41
CA ALA A 122 14.96 -2.85 1.95
C ALA A 122 13.89 -3.72 1.27
N PHE A 123 13.55 -4.87 1.84
CA PHE A 123 12.44 -5.70 1.37
C PHE A 123 11.10 -4.96 1.47
N ILE A 124 10.77 -4.38 2.63
CA ILE A 124 9.51 -3.65 2.87
C ILE A 124 9.39 -2.45 1.91
N ASP A 125 10.49 -1.75 1.65
CA ASP A 125 10.52 -0.62 0.72
C ASP A 125 10.35 -1.04 -0.75
N GLY A 126 10.82 -2.23 -1.11
CA GLY A 126 10.95 -2.65 -2.51
C GLY A 126 9.86 -3.59 -3.02
N PHE A 127 9.30 -4.47 -2.18
CA PHE A 127 8.51 -5.63 -2.65
C PHE A 127 7.26 -5.27 -3.44
N ARG A 128 6.72 -4.05 -3.27
CA ARG A 128 5.57 -3.59 -4.08
C ARG A 128 5.94 -3.22 -5.50
N GLY A 129 7.19 -2.81 -5.71
CA GLY A 129 7.74 -2.39 -7.00
C GLY A 129 8.44 -3.52 -7.75
N TRP A 130 8.79 -4.63 -7.11
CA TRP A 130 9.43 -5.77 -7.77
C TRP A 130 8.42 -6.71 -8.41
N SER A 131 8.90 -7.56 -9.32
CA SER A 131 8.08 -8.61 -9.90
C SER A 131 7.62 -9.58 -8.82
N PRO A 132 6.49 -10.29 -8.99
CA PRO A 132 6.07 -11.35 -8.09
C PRO A 132 7.17 -12.39 -7.85
N ARG A 133 7.89 -12.79 -8.92
CA ARG A 133 8.98 -13.77 -8.86
C ARG A 133 10.14 -13.27 -8.00
N ASP A 134 10.55 -12.02 -8.18
CA ASP A 134 11.61 -11.41 -7.36
C ASP A 134 11.18 -11.22 -5.91
N THR A 135 9.92 -10.82 -5.69
CA THR A 135 9.34 -10.72 -4.34
C THR A 135 9.41 -12.06 -3.62
N ALA A 136 9.01 -13.15 -4.28
CA ALA A 136 9.08 -14.50 -3.73
C ALA A 136 10.53 -14.94 -3.44
N ARG A 137 11.45 -14.68 -4.36
CA ARG A 137 12.89 -14.97 -4.20
C ARG A 137 13.49 -14.22 -3.01
N LEU A 138 13.30 -12.90 -2.96
CA LEU A 138 13.88 -12.05 -1.92
C LEU A 138 13.24 -12.31 -0.55
N TYR A 139 11.92 -12.54 -0.48
CA TYR A 139 11.26 -12.97 0.75
C TYR A 139 11.83 -14.29 1.27
N ALA A 140 12.02 -15.27 0.37
CA ALA A 140 12.59 -16.56 0.73
C ALA A 140 14.02 -16.44 1.29
N GLY A 141 14.78 -15.45 0.80
CA GLY A 141 16.14 -15.14 1.27
C GLY A 141 16.22 -14.42 2.62
N LEU A 142 15.13 -13.85 3.14
CA LEU A 142 15.14 -13.19 4.44
C LEU A 142 15.47 -14.18 5.58
N PRO A 143 16.14 -13.77 6.67
CA PRO A 143 16.26 -14.57 7.88
C PRO A 143 14.90 -14.98 8.45
N GLU A 144 14.83 -16.13 9.11
CA GLU A 144 13.57 -16.67 9.66
C GLU A 144 12.88 -15.72 10.63
N ARG A 145 13.64 -15.13 11.57
CA ARG A 145 13.12 -14.14 12.53
C ARG A 145 12.48 -12.94 11.83
N GLN A 146 13.06 -12.50 10.71
CA GLN A 146 12.56 -11.37 9.93
C GLN A 146 11.29 -11.74 9.16
N ARG A 147 11.23 -12.91 8.53
CA ARG A 147 9.98 -13.41 7.92
C ARG A 147 8.87 -13.54 8.95
N ALA A 148 9.15 -14.18 10.09
CA ALA A 148 8.19 -14.40 11.16
C ALA A 148 7.58 -13.07 11.65
N LEU A 149 8.38 -12.01 11.74
CA LEU A 149 7.92 -10.68 12.13
C LEU A 149 6.86 -10.12 11.16
N ILE A 150 7.05 -10.25 9.85
CA ILE A 150 6.03 -9.86 8.85
C ILE A 150 4.76 -10.71 9.05
N LEU A 151 4.94 -12.01 9.28
CA LEU A 151 3.85 -12.94 9.45
C LEU A 151 3.02 -12.73 10.73
N LEU A 152 3.47 -11.91 11.69
CA LEU A 152 2.68 -11.55 12.87
C LEU A 152 1.48 -10.65 12.52
N TYR A 153 1.54 -9.96 11.38
CA TYR A 153 0.55 -8.97 10.97
C TYR A 153 -0.29 -9.48 9.79
N ASP A 154 -1.61 -9.50 9.96
CA ASP A 154 -2.54 -10.20 9.07
C ASP A 154 -2.68 -9.58 7.67
N HIS A 155 -2.82 -8.25 7.55
CA HIS A 155 -2.93 -7.56 6.26
C HIS A 155 -1.59 -7.55 5.52
N ALA A 156 -0.48 -7.37 6.23
CA ALA A 156 0.86 -7.49 5.66
C ALA A 156 1.09 -8.91 5.11
N THR A 157 0.73 -9.93 5.88
CA THR A 157 0.80 -11.33 5.44
C THR A 157 -0.10 -11.59 4.25
N ALA A 158 -1.33 -11.07 4.26
CA ALA A 158 -2.29 -11.24 3.18
C ALA A 158 -1.78 -10.63 1.86
N GLU A 159 -1.21 -9.41 1.90
CA GLU A 159 -0.65 -8.77 0.70
C GLU A 159 0.56 -9.55 0.18
N LEU A 160 1.46 -9.94 1.09
CA LEU A 160 2.65 -10.69 0.73
C LEU A 160 2.29 -12.06 0.12
N MET A 161 1.38 -12.80 0.77
CA MET A 161 0.92 -14.10 0.28
C MET A 161 0.31 -13.98 -1.11
N TRP A 162 -0.44 -12.91 -1.38
CA TRP A 162 -1.05 -12.70 -2.70
C TRP A 162 0.02 -12.56 -3.77
N ARG A 163 1.03 -11.71 -3.54
CA ARG A 163 2.14 -11.51 -4.47
C ARG A 163 2.97 -12.78 -4.69
N ILE A 164 3.22 -13.56 -3.64
CA ILE A 164 3.97 -14.82 -3.76
C ILE A 164 3.13 -15.89 -4.47
N CYS A 165 1.82 -15.92 -4.26
CA CYS A 165 0.91 -16.77 -5.03
C CYS A 165 0.91 -16.41 -6.52
N GLU A 166 0.91 -15.12 -6.87
CA GLU A 166 1.05 -14.66 -8.27
C GLU A 166 2.38 -15.07 -8.90
N ALA A 167 3.43 -15.23 -8.10
CA ALA A 167 4.74 -15.65 -8.56
C ALA A 167 4.79 -17.12 -9.02
N ALA A 168 3.87 -17.96 -8.51
CA ALA A 168 3.82 -19.40 -8.75
C ALA A 168 5.23 -20.05 -8.68
N PRO A 169 5.91 -19.99 -7.51
CA PRO A 169 7.28 -20.46 -7.39
C PRO A 169 7.39 -21.95 -7.76
N GLU A 170 8.49 -22.31 -8.42
CA GLU A 170 8.76 -23.67 -8.86
C GLU A 170 8.74 -24.67 -7.70
N GLU A 171 8.10 -25.81 -7.91
CA GLU A 171 7.99 -26.87 -6.91
C GLU A 171 9.36 -27.32 -6.42
N GLY A 172 9.51 -27.52 -5.10
CA GLY A 172 10.78 -27.87 -4.46
C GLY A 172 11.74 -26.69 -4.21
N SER A 173 11.48 -25.50 -4.79
CA SER A 173 12.28 -24.31 -4.50
C SER A 173 12.15 -23.85 -3.04
N ILE A 174 13.10 -23.06 -2.55
CA ILE A 174 13.01 -22.44 -1.21
C ILE A 174 11.77 -21.55 -1.13
N ALA A 175 11.47 -20.78 -2.19
CA ALA A 175 10.31 -19.92 -2.25
C ALA A 175 8.99 -20.70 -2.17
N ALA A 176 8.89 -21.85 -2.85
CA ALA A 176 7.72 -22.73 -2.75
C ALA A 176 7.53 -23.29 -1.33
N ARG A 177 8.61 -23.68 -0.65
CA ARG A 177 8.54 -24.10 0.77
C ARG A 177 8.05 -22.97 1.68
N ARG A 178 8.56 -21.74 1.49
CA ARG A 178 8.11 -20.58 2.29
C ARG A 178 6.68 -20.19 2.00
N LEU A 179 6.22 -20.36 0.77
CA LEU A 179 4.81 -20.19 0.42
C LEU A 179 3.95 -21.26 1.10
N ALA A 180 4.37 -22.53 1.09
CA ALA A 180 3.65 -23.62 1.76
C ALA A 180 3.50 -23.37 3.27
N ASP A 181 4.57 -22.93 3.95
CA ASP A 181 4.54 -22.54 5.37
C ASP A 181 3.48 -21.44 5.62
N MET A 182 3.35 -20.46 4.71
CA MET A 182 2.35 -19.40 4.79
C MET A 182 0.93 -19.92 4.52
N GLN A 183 0.75 -20.78 3.51
CA GLN A 183 -0.54 -21.36 3.15
C GLN A 183 -1.09 -22.26 4.25
N GLU A 184 -0.24 -23.07 4.90
CA GLU A 184 -0.60 -23.91 6.04
C GLU A 184 -1.15 -23.05 7.19
N ARG A 185 -0.42 -22.01 7.57
CA ARG A 185 -0.86 -21.08 8.63
C ARG A 185 -2.15 -20.35 8.27
N GLN A 186 -2.33 -20.02 6.99
CA GLN A 186 -3.51 -19.31 6.50
C GLN A 186 -4.70 -20.25 6.20
N GLN A 187 -4.48 -21.57 6.22
CA GLN A 187 -5.45 -22.59 5.87
C GLN A 187 -6.13 -22.32 4.51
N THR A 188 -5.34 -21.91 3.51
CA THR A 188 -5.83 -21.63 2.14
C THR A 188 -4.76 -21.88 1.11
N ASP A 189 -5.18 -22.32 -0.07
CA ASP A 189 -4.31 -22.51 -1.22
C ASP A 189 -4.29 -21.28 -2.14
N CYS A 190 -3.27 -21.16 -2.99
CA CYS A 190 -3.12 -20.01 -3.89
C CYS A 190 -4.24 -19.92 -4.92
N GLU A 191 -4.76 -21.05 -5.42
CA GLU A 191 -5.87 -21.04 -6.38
C GLU A 191 -7.14 -20.41 -5.78
N ILE A 192 -7.49 -20.78 -4.54
CA ILE A 192 -8.63 -20.21 -3.81
C ILE A 192 -8.36 -18.74 -3.47
N TYR A 193 -7.14 -18.46 -3.01
CA TYR A 193 -6.79 -17.14 -2.53
C TYR A 193 -6.75 -16.10 -3.66
N ILE A 194 -6.10 -16.40 -4.80
CA ILE A 194 -6.05 -15.49 -5.97
C ILE A 194 -7.47 -15.18 -6.45
N ARG A 195 -8.36 -16.17 -6.58
CA ARG A 195 -9.77 -15.92 -6.97
C ARG A 195 -10.47 -14.96 -6.00
N THR A 196 -10.20 -15.10 -4.71
CA THR A 196 -10.79 -14.23 -3.69
C THR A 196 -10.21 -12.82 -3.77
N VAL A 197 -8.91 -12.68 -4.03
CA VAL A 197 -8.26 -11.38 -4.25
C VAL A 197 -8.81 -10.69 -5.48
N GLU A 198 -9.00 -11.39 -6.60
CA GLU A 198 -9.60 -10.82 -7.82
C GLU A 198 -11.02 -10.31 -7.58
N ARG A 199 -11.80 -11.03 -6.74
CA ARG A 199 -13.11 -10.55 -6.30
C ARG A 199 -12.99 -9.30 -5.41
N ALA A 200 -12.05 -9.30 -4.47
CA ALA A 200 -11.79 -8.17 -3.57
C ALA A 200 -11.37 -6.90 -4.33
N LYS A 201 -10.54 -7.04 -5.39
CA LYS A 201 -10.14 -5.93 -6.28
C LYS A 201 -11.35 -5.26 -6.95
N LYS A 202 -12.39 -6.01 -7.28
CA LYS A 202 -13.64 -5.49 -7.85
C LYS A 202 -14.55 -4.82 -6.81
N GLY A 203 -14.40 -5.13 -5.52
CA GLY A 203 -15.26 -4.65 -4.43
C GLY A 203 -15.03 -3.20 -3.97
N GLY A 204 -14.14 -2.43 -4.62
CA GLY A 204 -13.90 -1.01 -4.33
C GLY A 204 -13.12 -0.70 -3.04
N LEU A 205 -13.08 -1.62 -2.07
CA LEU A 205 -12.36 -1.46 -0.79
C LEU A 205 -10.92 -1.97 -0.83
N PHE A 206 -10.44 -2.48 -1.96
CA PHE A 206 -9.06 -2.97 -2.10
C PHE A 206 -7.97 -1.92 -1.79
N PRO A 207 -8.12 -0.62 -2.13
CA PRO A 207 -7.16 0.39 -1.72
C PRO A 207 -7.06 0.57 -0.20
N GLU A 208 -8.16 0.40 0.53
CA GLU A 208 -8.17 0.45 2.00
C GLU A 208 -7.39 -0.72 2.60
N PHE A 209 -7.53 -1.91 2.02
CA PHE A 209 -6.70 -3.06 2.39
C PHE A 209 -5.20 -2.78 2.23
N LEU A 210 -4.79 -2.18 1.10
CA LEU A 210 -3.39 -1.82 0.88
C LEU A 210 -2.89 -0.75 1.88
N ARG A 211 -3.74 0.20 2.27
CA ARG A 211 -3.42 1.16 3.33
C ARG A 211 -3.20 0.48 4.68
N ARG A 212 -4.05 -0.46 5.06
CA ARG A 212 -3.91 -1.24 6.31
C ARG A 212 -2.68 -2.13 6.29
N SER A 213 -2.39 -2.77 5.15
CA SER A 213 -1.15 -3.52 4.95
C SER A 213 0.08 -2.62 5.10
N GLN A 214 0.08 -1.42 4.49
CA GLN A 214 1.18 -0.47 4.66
C GLN A 214 1.37 -0.08 6.12
N PHE A 215 0.29 0.23 6.84
CA PHE A 215 0.37 0.57 8.26
C PHE A 215 1.05 -0.54 9.07
N GLN A 216 0.69 -1.80 8.82
CA GLN A 216 1.32 -2.94 9.47
C GLN A 216 2.79 -3.12 9.09
N LEU A 217 3.15 -2.90 7.83
CA LEU A 217 4.55 -2.93 7.38
C LEU A 217 5.39 -1.81 8.02
N GLU A 218 4.80 -0.64 8.29
CA GLU A 218 5.46 0.41 9.05
C GLU A 218 5.66 0.04 10.52
N LEU A 219 4.73 -0.70 11.13
CA LEU A 219 4.95 -1.27 12.47
C LEU A 219 6.09 -2.30 12.47
N VAL A 220 6.20 -3.13 11.43
CA VAL A 220 7.34 -4.04 11.23
C VAL A 220 8.64 -3.24 11.10
N ARG A 221 8.70 -2.21 10.24
CA ARG A 221 9.86 -1.32 10.11
C ARG A 221 10.27 -0.74 11.46
N ALA A 222 9.32 -0.14 12.17
CA ALA A 222 9.60 0.52 13.45
C ALA A 222 10.09 -0.48 14.50
N THR A 223 9.53 -1.70 14.51
CA THR A 223 10.01 -2.78 15.38
C THR A 223 11.46 -3.16 15.08
N VAL A 224 11.83 -3.26 13.81
CA VAL A 224 13.22 -3.54 13.39
C VAL A 224 14.17 -2.41 13.80
N LEU A 225 13.77 -1.15 13.61
CA LEU A 225 14.58 0.00 14.03
C LEU A 225 14.77 0.05 15.55
N CYS A 226 13.74 -0.36 16.32
CA CYS A 226 13.84 -0.51 17.77
C CYS A 226 14.80 -1.64 18.18
N ASP A 227 14.74 -2.81 17.54
CA ASP A 227 15.67 -3.94 17.79
C ASP A 227 17.14 -3.54 17.50
N ARG A 228 17.35 -2.62 16.55
CA ARG A 228 18.68 -2.07 16.21
C ARG A 228 19.15 -0.92 17.10
N GLY A 229 18.31 -0.39 17.98
CA GLY A 229 18.62 0.79 18.79
C GLY A 229 18.65 2.10 18.01
N GLU A 230 18.08 2.13 16.80
CA GLU A 230 18.02 3.33 15.94
C GLU A 230 16.83 4.25 16.29
N THR A 231 15.99 3.84 17.24
CA THR A 231 14.81 4.57 17.70
C THR A 231 14.81 4.71 19.23
N GLY A 232 14.44 5.88 19.74
CA GLY A 232 14.36 6.14 21.18
C GLY A 232 13.29 5.32 21.89
N GLY A 233 13.52 4.96 23.16
CA GLY A 233 12.70 4.02 23.92
C GLY A 233 11.20 4.37 24.00
N ALA A 234 10.85 5.66 24.09
CA ALA A 234 9.45 6.09 24.10
C ALA A 234 8.69 5.67 22.82
N ARG A 235 9.31 5.89 21.64
CA ARG A 235 8.73 5.45 20.36
C ARG A 235 8.62 3.92 20.27
N CYS A 236 9.56 3.18 20.85
CA CYS A 236 9.51 1.71 20.84
C CYS A 236 8.38 1.15 21.71
N ALA A 237 8.07 1.82 22.82
CA ALA A 237 6.90 1.51 23.63
C ALA A 237 5.60 1.77 22.85
N ASP A 238 5.50 2.90 22.14
CA ASP A 238 4.34 3.23 21.31
C ASP A 238 4.12 2.21 20.18
N VAL A 239 5.19 1.79 19.49
CA VAL A 239 5.12 0.77 18.42
C VAL A 239 4.58 -0.54 18.96
N SER A 240 5.03 -0.94 20.16
CA SER A 240 4.57 -2.15 20.83
C SER A 240 3.10 -2.03 21.26
N ALA A 241 2.68 -0.87 21.76
CA ALA A 241 1.29 -0.59 22.13
C ALA A 241 0.34 -0.60 20.92
N LEU A 242 0.80 -0.11 19.76
CA LEU A 242 0.04 -0.12 18.50
C LEU A 242 -0.01 -1.50 17.85
N GLY A 243 1.10 -2.25 17.90
CA GLY A 243 1.22 -3.57 17.27
C GLY A 243 0.51 -4.68 18.01
N SER A 244 0.59 -4.70 19.36
CA SER A 244 0.09 -5.84 20.17
C SER A 244 -1.39 -6.17 19.92
N PRO A 245 -2.33 -5.20 19.87
CA PRO A 245 -3.74 -5.50 19.61
C PRO A 245 -3.99 -6.11 18.23
N LEU A 246 -3.19 -5.77 17.22
CA LEU A 246 -3.32 -6.29 15.85
C LEU A 246 -2.87 -7.75 15.80
N ILE A 247 -1.79 -8.09 16.51
CA ILE A 247 -1.29 -9.46 16.60
C ILE A 247 -2.29 -10.36 17.35
N LEU A 248 -2.92 -9.86 18.42
CA LEU A 248 -3.93 -10.60 19.17
C LEU A 248 -5.22 -10.82 18.39
N ARG A 249 -5.55 -9.93 17.45
CA ARG A 249 -6.73 -10.02 16.57
C ARG A 249 -6.35 -10.46 15.17
N TRP A 250 -5.34 -11.32 15.06
CA TRP A 250 -4.89 -11.85 13.79
C TRP A 250 -6.03 -12.57 13.06
N ARG A 251 -6.12 -12.35 11.75
CA ARG A 251 -7.14 -12.95 10.90
C ARG A 251 -6.51 -13.69 9.73
N ARG A 252 -7.24 -14.68 9.23
CA ARG A 252 -6.87 -15.36 7.99
C ARG A 252 -7.02 -14.42 6.79
N ALA A 253 -6.10 -14.53 5.84
CA ALA A 253 -6.04 -13.71 4.64
C ALA A 253 -7.30 -13.87 3.77
N ASP A 254 -7.82 -15.08 3.65
CA ASP A 254 -9.05 -15.36 2.90
C ASP A 254 -10.28 -14.68 3.52
N ALA A 255 -10.37 -14.61 4.86
CA ALA A 255 -11.43 -13.92 5.58
C ALA A 255 -11.35 -12.40 5.38
N ILE A 256 -10.14 -11.83 5.35
CA ILE A 256 -9.92 -10.41 5.04
C ILE A 256 -10.40 -10.12 3.61
N MET A 257 -9.98 -10.91 2.62
CA MET A 257 -10.36 -10.71 1.22
C MET A 257 -11.85 -10.89 0.95
N ARG A 258 -12.50 -11.84 1.63
CA ARG A 258 -13.96 -12.04 1.55
C ARG A 258 -14.75 -10.85 2.10
N GLU A 259 -14.29 -10.23 3.19
CA GLU A 259 -14.90 -9.01 3.72
C GLU A 259 -14.76 -7.84 2.73
N ILE A 260 -13.57 -7.67 2.15
CA ILE A 260 -13.29 -6.59 1.18
C ILE A 260 -14.13 -6.75 -0.10
N ALA A 261 -14.35 -8.00 -0.54
CA ALA A 261 -15.17 -8.30 -1.70
C ALA A 261 -16.65 -7.92 -1.53
N GLY A 262 -17.15 -7.83 -0.29
CA GLY A 262 -18.56 -7.56 0.00
C GLY A 262 -19.52 -8.70 -0.40
N PRO A 263 -20.79 -8.61 0.01
CA PRO A 263 -21.80 -9.64 -0.25
C PRO A 263 -22.23 -9.72 -1.72
N ASP A 264 -22.13 -8.63 -2.48
CA ASP A 264 -22.66 -8.53 -3.86
C ASP A 264 -21.68 -9.00 -4.95
N ALA A 265 -20.41 -9.24 -4.62
CA ALA A 265 -19.43 -9.72 -5.59
C ALA A 265 -19.56 -11.24 -5.93
N GLY A 266 -20.66 -11.85 -5.50
CA GLY A 266 -21.00 -13.26 -5.68
C GLY A 266 -22.11 -13.56 -6.70
N ARG A 267 -22.60 -12.57 -7.46
CA ARG A 267 -23.72 -12.79 -8.41
C ARG A 267 -23.34 -13.11 -9.86
N ASP A 268 -22.07 -13.37 -10.16
CA ASP A 268 -21.67 -13.84 -11.49
C ASP A 268 -21.25 -15.32 -11.47
N VAL A 269 -22.01 -16.11 -12.25
CA VAL A 269 -21.75 -17.48 -12.75
C VAL A 269 -21.96 -18.63 -11.77
N ARG A 270 -23.21 -18.86 -11.33
CA ARG A 270 -23.67 -20.23 -11.00
C ARG A 270 -25.16 -20.49 -11.18
N GLU A 271 -25.83 -19.78 -12.09
CA GLU A 271 -27.26 -19.96 -12.35
C GLU A 271 -27.63 -19.94 -13.85
N SER A 272 -26.76 -20.46 -14.73
CA SER A 272 -27.08 -20.69 -16.15
C SER A 272 -26.83 -22.12 -16.62
N GLU A 273 -26.62 -23.06 -15.70
CA GLU A 273 -26.64 -24.50 -15.98
C GLU A 273 -27.48 -25.20 -14.91
N ARG A 274 -28.77 -24.86 -14.85
CA ARG A 274 -29.78 -25.87 -14.50
C ARG A 274 -30.33 -26.38 -15.82
N GLU A 275 -29.81 -27.52 -16.25
CA GLU A 275 -30.51 -28.35 -17.21
C GLU A 275 -31.95 -28.58 -16.71
N PRO A 276 -32.94 -28.63 -17.61
CA PRO A 276 -34.32 -28.82 -17.20
C PRO A 276 -34.46 -30.20 -16.54
N GLU A 277 -34.90 -30.20 -15.30
CA GLU A 277 -35.26 -31.39 -14.53
C GLU A 277 -36.36 -32.14 -15.30
N VAL A 278 -36.02 -33.27 -15.90
CA VAL A 278 -36.98 -34.17 -16.52
C VAL A 278 -37.81 -34.79 -15.39
N THR A 279 -39.05 -34.34 -15.25
CA THR A 279 -40.08 -34.99 -14.44
C THR A 279 -40.32 -36.40 -14.96
N ILE A 280 -39.85 -37.39 -14.21
CA ILE A 280 -40.32 -38.77 -14.34
C ILE A 280 -41.53 -38.89 -13.41
N GLU A 281 -42.71 -38.97 -14.01
CA GLU A 281 -43.95 -39.35 -13.34
C GLU A 281 -43.82 -40.80 -12.87
N ASN A 282 -43.85 -41.01 -11.54
CA ASN A 282 -44.00 -42.33 -10.95
C ASN A 282 -45.50 -42.58 -10.70
N GLU A 283 -46.14 -43.31 -11.62
CA GLU A 283 -47.33 -44.11 -11.32
C GLU A 283 -46.91 -45.35 -10.52
N ALA A 284 -47.36 -45.43 -9.27
CA ALA A 284 -47.66 -46.69 -8.61
C ALA A 284 -48.52 -46.42 -7.37
N ALA A 285 -49.84 -46.47 -7.58
CA ALA A 285 -50.80 -46.67 -6.50
C ALA A 285 -51.05 -48.18 -6.32
N GLU A 286 -51.42 -48.53 -5.08
CA GLU A 286 -52.00 -49.79 -4.60
C GLU A 286 -51.04 -50.94 -4.22
N MET A 287 -50.86 -51.14 -2.90
CA MET A 287 -51.77 -52.06 -2.20
C MET A 287 -51.66 -51.95 -0.67
N SER A 288 -52.85 -52.00 -0.07
CA SER A 288 -53.16 -51.92 1.35
C SER A 288 -52.88 -53.25 2.08
N SER A 289 -52.45 -53.18 3.34
CA SER A 289 -53.20 -53.67 4.52
C SER A 289 -52.40 -54.41 5.63
N VAL A 290 -52.75 -54.02 6.86
CA VAL A 290 -52.72 -54.71 8.17
C VAL A 290 -51.37 -54.96 8.89
N SER A 291 -51.12 -54.20 9.97
CA SER A 291 -51.31 -54.66 11.36
C SER A 291 -50.80 -53.65 12.39
N ALA A 292 -51.65 -53.36 13.37
CA ALA A 292 -51.31 -52.62 14.58
C ALA A 292 -50.89 -53.60 15.69
N ALA A 293 -49.83 -53.28 16.44
CA ALA A 293 -49.62 -53.70 17.83
C ALA A 293 -48.57 -52.82 18.51
N GLU A 294 -48.85 -52.48 19.75
CA GLU A 294 -48.20 -51.52 20.65
C GLU A 294 -46.75 -51.89 21.07
N ALA A 295 -45.92 -50.88 21.38
CA ALA A 295 -45.56 -50.51 22.77
C ALA A 295 -44.18 -49.83 22.92
N LYS A 296 -44.22 -48.72 23.67
CA LYS A 296 -43.16 -48.06 24.47
C LYS A 296 -42.13 -47.18 23.74
N ASP A 297 -42.45 -45.88 23.77
CA ASP A 297 -41.53 -44.78 23.52
C ASP A 297 -41.03 -44.23 24.87
N GLU A 298 -39.71 -44.05 24.96
CA GLU A 298 -38.95 -43.58 26.13
C GLU A 298 -38.54 -42.12 25.84
N PRO A 299 -38.79 -41.14 26.72
CA PRO A 299 -38.59 -39.73 26.36
C PRO A 299 -37.10 -39.35 26.35
N GLN A 300 -36.63 -38.96 25.17
CA GLN A 300 -35.32 -38.35 24.93
C GLN A 300 -35.17 -37.01 25.67
N ALA A 301 -34.08 -36.90 26.45
CA ALA A 301 -33.62 -35.65 27.04
C ALA A 301 -32.83 -34.82 26.01
N ALA A 302 -33.26 -33.58 25.77
CA ALA A 302 -32.52 -32.60 24.98
C ALA A 302 -31.43 -31.92 25.84
N PRO A 303 -30.16 -31.83 25.38
CA PRO A 303 -29.14 -31.06 26.08
C PRO A 303 -29.04 -29.61 25.55
N GLY A 304 -28.88 -28.64 26.46
CA GLY A 304 -27.91 -27.57 26.20
C GLY A 304 -28.29 -26.09 26.38
N ALA A 305 -29.26 -25.69 27.21
CA ALA A 305 -29.39 -24.28 27.62
C ALA A 305 -28.47 -23.99 28.84
N PRO A 306 -27.69 -22.88 28.85
CA PRO A 306 -26.66 -22.65 29.86
C PRO A 306 -27.22 -22.15 31.20
N VAL A 307 -26.71 -22.75 32.28
CA VAL A 307 -26.96 -22.37 33.68
C VAL A 307 -26.05 -21.20 34.09
N PRO A 308 -26.55 -20.14 34.76
CA PRO A 308 -25.71 -19.04 35.23
C PRO A 308 -24.92 -19.43 36.49
N LEU A 309 -23.60 -19.16 36.47
CA LEU A 309 -22.71 -19.30 37.62
C LEU A 309 -22.83 -18.10 38.59
N PRO A 310 -22.65 -18.32 39.91
CA PRO A 310 -22.86 -17.30 40.93
C PRO A 310 -21.69 -16.29 41.03
N ARG A 311 -22.01 -15.03 41.34
CA ARG A 311 -21.05 -13.99 41.74
C ARG A 311 -20.49 -14.27 43.15
N PRO A 312 -19.19 -14.10 43.40
CA PRO A 312 -18.67 -14.01 44.76
C PRO A 312 -18.87 -12.58 45.31
N GLY A 313 -19.53 -12.49 46.47
CA GLY A 313 -19.64 -11.28 47.27
C GLY A 313 -18.56 -11.22 48.35
N SER A 314 -18.13 -9.97 48.60
CA SER A 314 -17.62 -9.33 49.82
C SER A 314 -17.52 -10.09 51.16
N GLY A 315 -16.39 -9.88 51.86
CA GLY A 315 -16.19 -10.02 53.32
C GLY A 315 -14.96 -10.87 53.68
N GLU A 316 -13.74 -10.30 53.75
CA GLU A 316 -13.02 -9.87 54.98
C GLU A 316 -12.48 -11.00 55.88
N GLU A 317 -11.15 -11.20 55.90
CA GLU A 317 -10.24 -10.99 57.06
C GLU A 317 -8.79 -11.50 56.82
N GLY A 318 -7.79 -10.65 57.18
CA GLY A 318 -6.38 -10.93 57.52
C GLY A 318 -5.44 -11.37 56.38
N VAL A 319 -4.26 -10.78 56.11
CA VAL A 319 -3.19 -10.36 57.02
C VAL A 319 -2.26 -9.34 56.32
N SER A 320 -1.83 -8.36 57.11
CA SER A 320 -0.85 -7.27 56.90
C SER A 320 0.52 -7.71 56.37
N ASP A 321 1.14 -6.89 55.49
CA ASP A 321 2.42 -6.22 55.75
C ASP A 321 2.85 -5.32 54.57
N PHE A 322 2.57 -4.03 54.69
CA PHE A 322 3.27 -2.96 53.97
C PHE A 322 3.71 -1.93 55.00
N GLY A 323 4.98 -1.98 55.39
CA GLY A 323 5.66 -0.89 56.09
C GLY A 323 6.41 -0.02 55.07
N PRO A 324 6.31 1.32 55.13
CA PRO A 324 7.25 2.22 54.46
C PRO A 324 8.44 2.50 55.40
N ASP A 325 9.65 2.58 54.85
CA ASP A 325 10.77 3.21 55.55
C ASP A 325 11.55 4.11 54.59
N GLU A 326 11.70 5.34 55.06
CA GLU A 326 12.42 6.46 54.47
C GLU A 326 13.92 6.46 54.87
N LEU A 327 14.79 6.71 53.86
CA LEU A 327 15.94 7.67 53.86
C LEU A 327 17.18 7.36 54.78
N PRO A 328 18.38 8.02 54.64
CA PRO A 328 18.67 9.27 53.92
C PRO A 328 20.06 9.49 53.23
N LEU A 329 20.11 10.58 52.44
CA LEU A 329 21.19 11.58 52.23
C LEU A 329 22.52 11.23 51.54
N ALA A 330 22.76 11.90 50.40
CA ALA A 330 23.87 12.86 50.28
C ALA A 330 23.50 13.95 49.26
N ALA A 331 23.31 15.16 49.76
CA ALA A 331 23.23 16.40 48.98
C ALA A 331 24.63 17.02 48.97
N GLU A 332 25.11 17.38 47.78
CA GLU A 332 26.20 18.31 47.41
C GLU A 332 26.61 17.88 45.99
N THR A 333 26.39 18.61 44.91
CA THR A 333 26.73 20.02 44.66
C THR A 333 25.79 20.62 43.61
N VAL A 334 25.23 21.78 43.92
CA VAL A 334 24.61 22.67 42.94
C VAL A 334 25.72 23.57 42.41
N GLU A 335 26.24 23.27 41.22
CA GLU A 335 26.99 24.24 40.43
C GLU A 335 26.23 24.55 39.13
N THR A 336 25.59 25.71 39.19
CA THR A 336 25.34 26.67 38.10
C THR A 336 25.97 26.33 36.75
N TYR A 337 25.14 25.92 35.77
CA TYR A 337 25.38 26.30 34.38
C TYR A 337 24.09 26.80 33.71
N ARG A 338 24.14 28.08 33.38
CA ARG A 338 23.14 28.88 32.67
C ARG A 338 22.85 28.27 31.29
N LEU A 339 21.57 28.16 30.95
CA LEU A 339 21.11 28.09 29.56
C LEU A 339 21.43 29.41 28.85
N PRO A 340 22.06 29.43 27.66
CA PRO A 340 21.96 30.57 26.78
C PRO A 340 20.75 30.39 25.87
N LEU A 341 19.68 31.12 26.17
CA LEU A 341 18.64 31.44 25.18
C LEU A 341 19.16 32.56 24.27
N ALA A 342 19.27 32.18 22.99
CA ALA A 342 19.20 32.89 21.71
C ALA A 342 19.28 34.43 21.57
N ARG A 343 19.82 34.81 20.39
CA ARG A 343 19.48 35.91 19.44
C ARG A 343 20.61 36.94 19.23
N PRO A 344 20.65 37.70 18.11
CA PRO A 344 19.75 37.77 16.94
C PRO A 344 20.34 37.26 15.62
#